data_AF-A0A510WNN5-F1
#
_entry.id   AF-A0A510WNN5-F1
#
_cell.length_a   1.000
_cell.length_b   1.000
_cell.length_c   1.000
_cell.angle_alpha   90.00
_cell.angle_beta   90.00
_cell.angle_gamma   90.00
#
_symmetry.space_group_name_H-M   'P 1'
#
loop_
_entity.id
_entity.type
_entity.pdbx_description
1 polymer ?
#
loop_
_entity_poly.entity_id
_entity_poly.type
_entity_poly.pdbx_seq_one_letter_code
_entity_poly.pdbx_strand_id
1 'polypeptide(L)' 'MNAIDEINELLSQYSFPLAVLKDVNHRLECCKDEGYVKQQLRYLKNLVVAGIAETILER' A
#
# COMPACT_ATOMS: atom_id res chain seq x y z
N MET A 1 -10.35 -6.27 -10.52
CA MET A 1 -9.44 -5.21 -10.05
C MET A 1 -8.09 -5.87 -9.84
N ASN A 2 -7.01 -5.32 -10.41
CA ASN A 2 -5.69 -5.91 -10.23
C ASN A 2 -5.07 -5.40 -8.91
N ALA A 3 -3.99 -6.04 -8.43
CA ALA A 3 -3.41 -5.69 -7.14
C ALA A 3 -2.82 -4.25 -7.10
N ILE A 4 -2.40 -3.69 -8.23
CA ILE A 4 -1.93 -2.29 -8.32
C ILE A 4 -3.12 -1.33 -8.14
N ASP A 5 -4.28 -1.63 -8.73
CA ASP A 5 -5.48 -0.81 -8.58
C ASP A 5 -5.90 -0.74 -7.10
N GLU A 6 -5.87 -1.87 -6.39
CA GLU A 6 -6.18 -1.93 -4.95
C GLU A 6 -5.15 -1.19 -4.09
N ILE A 7 -3.85 -1.23 -4.47
CA ILE A 7 -2.83 -0.43 -3.80
C ILE A 7 -3.13 1.05 -3.98
N ASN A 8 -3.45 1.49 -5.20
CA ASN A 8 -3.78 2.90 -5.47
C ASN A 8 -5.02 3.35 -4.69
N GLU A 9 -6.03 2.50 -4.58
CA GLU A 9 -7.21 2.77 -3.76
C GLU A 9 -6.83 2.98 -2.28
N LEU A 10 -6.03 2.08 -1.69
CA LEU A 10 -5.54 2.24 -0.32
C LEU A 10 -4.76 3.54 -0.13
N LEU A 11 -3.87 3.88 -1.07
CA LEU A 11 -3.07 5.11 -1.01
C LEU A 11 -3.92 6.38 -1.13
N SER A 12 -5.10 6.31 -1.75
CA SER A 12 -6.04 7.43 -1.83
C SER A 12 -6.90 7.59 -0.58
N GLN A 13 -7.10 6.51 0.19
CA GLN A 13 -7.96 6.49 1.38
C GLN A 13 -7.16 6.66 2.68
N TYR A 14 -5.91 6.25 2.70
CA TYR A 14 -5.07 6.22 3.90
C TYR A 14 -3.73 6.90 3.70
N SER A 15 -3.30 7.62 4.73
CA SER A 15 -1.96 8.15 4.88
C SER A 15 -1.08 7.08 5.54
N PHE A 16 -0.03 6.66 4.84
CA PHE A 16 0.95 5.71 5.36
C PHE A 16 2.25 6.44 5.75
N PRO A 17 3.03 5.89 6.70
CA PRO A 17 4.36 6.41 7.01
C PRO A 17 5.24 6.49 5.75
N LEU A 18 6.01 7.57 5.60
CA LEU A 18 6.87 7.78 4.42
C LEU A 18 7.83 6.61 4.15
N ALA A 19 8.34 5.97 5.20
CA ALA A 19 9.21 4.80 5.07
C ALA A 19 8.51 3.61 4.39
N VAL A 20 7.23 3.38 4.71
CA VAL A 20 6.40 2.34 4.08
C VAL A 20 6.20 2.65 2.60
N LEU A 21 5.85 3.90 2.27
CA LEU A 21 5.65 4.33 0.88
C LEU A 21 6.92 4.14 0.03
N LYS A 22 8.09 4.48 0.59
CA LYS A 22 9.37 4.28 -0.09
C LYS A 22 9.69 2.81 -0.34
N ASP A 23 9.47 1.95 0.66
CA ASP A 23 9.73 0.51 0.54
C ASP A 23 8.80 -0.14 -0.49
N VAL A 24 7.51 0.14 -0.41
CA VAL A 24 6.53 -0.40 -1.37
C VAL A 24 6.83 0.10 -2.79
N ASN A 25 7.10 1.40 -2.97
CA ASN A 25 7.44 1.93 -4.29
C ASN A 25 8.69 1.27 -4.88
N HIS A 26 9.76 1.16 -4.09
CA HIS A 26 10.99 0.51 -4.53
C HIS A 26 10.76 -0.96 -4.95
N ARG A 27 9.93 -1.69 -4.19
CA ARG A 27 9.59 -3.09 -4.49
C ARG A 27 8.79 -3.24 -5.78
N LEU A 28 7.81 -2.36 -6.00
CA LEU A 28 6.99 -2.36 -7.22
C LEU A 28 7.80 -1.93 -8.46
N GLU A 29 8.81 -1.08 -8.30
CA GLU A 29 9.76 -0.73 -9.35
C GLU A 29 10.70 -1.89 -9.67
N CYS A 30 11.22 -2.57 -8.65
CA CYS A 30 12.21 -3.64 -8.79
C CYS A 30 11.61 -4.95 -9.34
N CYS A 31 10.38 -5.31 -8.94
CA CYS A 31 9.74 -6.55 -9.34
C CYS A 31 8.24 -6.37 -9.57
N LYS A 32 7.80 -6.62 -10.81
CA LYS A 32 6.39 -6.53 -11.24
C LYS A 32 5.70 -7.89 -11.30
N ASP A 33 6.29 -8.92 -10.70
CA ASP A 33 5.66 -10.23 -10.58
C ASP A 33 4.35 -10.11 -9.79
N GLU A 34 3.29 -10.72 -10.29
CA GLU A 34 1.95 -10.58 -9.72
C GLU A 34 1.88 -11.07 -8.26
N GLY A 35 2.62 -12.14 -7.94
CA GLY A 35 2.72 -12.65 -6.57
C GLY A 35 3.43 -11.67 -5.65
N TYR A 36 4.43 -10.95 -6.16
CA TYR A 36 5.14 -9.93 -5.39
C TYR A 36 4.30 -8.68 -5.15
N VAL A 37 3.54 -8.22 -6.15
CA VAL A 37 2.60 -7.10 -6.01
C VAL A 37 1.52 -7.43 -4.97
N LYS A 38 0.98 -8.65 -4.99
CA LYS A 38 -0.01 -9.12 -3.99
C LYS A 38 0.55 -9.11 -2.56
N GLN A 39 1.84 -9.39 -2.39
CA GLN A 39 2.49 -9.28 -1.08
C GLN A 39 2.53 -7.83 -0.58
N GLN A 40 2.80 -6.86 -1.46
CA GLN A 40 2.78 -5.44 -1.10
C GLN A 40 1.38 -4.96 -0.73
N LEU A 41 0.37 -5.38 -1.49
CA LEU A 41 -1.02 -5.10 -1.19
C LEU A 41 -1.42 -5.65 0.19
N ARG A 42 -1.07 -6.91 0.48
CA ARG A 42 -1.35 -7.52 1.80
C ARG A 42 -0.65 -6.77 2.93
N TYR A 43 0.59 -6.34 2.72
CA TYR A 43 1.32 -5.56 3.71
C TYR A 43 0.60 -4.24 4.02
N LEU A 44 0.19 -3.47 3.02
CA LEU A 44 -0.56 -2.23 3.22
C LEU A 44 -1.89 -2.46 3.94
N LYS A 45 -2.66 -3.50 3.57
CA LYS A 45 -3.91 -3.86 4.26
C LYS A 45 -3.67 -4.17 5.73
N ASN A 46 -2.59 -4.88 6.07
CA ASN A 46 -2.26 -5.17 7.45
C ASN A 46 -1.92 -3.91 8.26
N LEU A 47 -1.27 -2.91 7.65
CA LEU A 47 -0.98 -1.63 8.31
C LEU A 47 -2.26 -0.84 8.60
N VAL A 48 -3.24 -0.89 7.70
CA VAL A 48 -4.58 -0.32 7.94
C VAL A 48 -5.26 -1.02 9.12
N VAL A 49 -5.31 -2.35 9.11
CA VAL A 49 -5.91 -3.14 10.20
C VAL A 49 -5.21 -2.90 11.54
N ALA A 50 -3.89 -2.69 11.52
CA ALA A 50 -3.11 -2.38 12.72
C ALA A 50 -3.28 -0.94 13.21
N GLY A 51 -4.03 -0.09 12.51
CA GLY A 51 -4.19 1.33 12.87
C GLY A 51 -2.93 2.17 12.66
N ILE A 52 -1.98 1.68 11.85
CA ILE A 52 -0.74 2.40 11.52
C ILE A 52 -0.99 3.40 10.39
N ALA A 53 -1.90 3.09 9.48
CA ALA A 53 -2.31 4.00 8.42
C ALA A 53 -3.55 4.79 8.88
N GLU A 54 -3.52 6.11 8.68
CA GLU A 54 -4.59 7.01 9.11
C GLU A 54 -5.53 7.30 7.94
N THR A 55 -6.85 7.28 8.16
CA THR A 55 -7.81 7.63 7.10
C THR A 55 -7.68 9.11 6.73
N ILE A 56 -7.69 9.42 5.43
CA ILE A 56 -7.51 10.79 4.92
C ILE A 56 -8.76 11.67 5.11
N LEU A 57 -9.92 11.08 5.41
CA LEU A 57 -11.18 11.78 5.71
C LEU A 57 -11.17 12.39 7.11
N GLU A 58 -10.44 13.49 7.29
CA GLU A 58 -10.58 14.52 8.34
C GLU A 58 -9.53 15.64 8.16
N ARG A 59 -9.42 16.20 6.95
CA ARG A 59 -8.64 17.44 6.70
C ARG A 59 -9.50 18.51 6.06
#